data_AF-A0A3M2QL35-F1
#
_entry.id   AF-A0A3M2QL35-F1
#
_cell.length_a   1.000
_cell.length_b   1.000
_cell.length_c   1.000
_cell.angle_alpha   90.00
_cell.angle_beta   90.00
_cell.angle_gamma   90.00
#
_symmetry.space_group_name_H-M   'P 1'
#
loop_
_entity.id
_entity.type
_entity.pdbx_description
1 polymer ?
#
loop_
_entity_poly.entity_id
_entity_poly.type
_entity_poly.pdbx_seq_one_letter_code
_entity_poly.pdbx_strand_id
1 'polypeptide(L)'
;MDPLSITSASVALAAAVYKCSIEVKRIAGVMGDAPDLLDDLAEEVQLIQGALRGVEDALEDDKDAITRYKIEDVFSIAVKGCRATLACIKDEFELLFGRSDWKVRFMVLWKEDDMKKLLGRLDCKRASILLLVQLLN
;
A
#
# COMPACT_ATOMS: atom_id res chain seq x y z
N MET A 1 -20.00 0.88 3.42
CA MET A 1 -19.20 1.62 2.43
C MET A 1 -19.18 0.75 1.18
N ASP A 2 -19.56 1.31 0.04
CA ASP A 2 -19.66 0.57 -1.22
C ASP A 2 -18.26 0.15 -1.75
N PRO A 3 -18.17 -0.90 -2.59
CA PRO A 3 -16.90 -1.41 -3.09
C PRO A 3 -16.03 -0.35 -3.76
N LEU A 4 -16.62 0.50 -4.61
CA LEU A 4 -15.88 1.54 -5.33
C LEU A 4 -15.23 2.52 -4.35
N SER A 5 -16.00 3.08 -3.41
CA SER A 5 -15.47 4.01 -2.40
C SER A 5 -14.33 3.42 -1.57
N ILE A 6 -14.42 2.13 -1.20
CA ILE A 6 -13.35 1.44 -0.46
C ILE A 6 -12.09 1.32 -1.32
N THR A 7 -12.25 0.96 -2.59
CA THR A 7 -11.14 0.81 -3.54
C THR A 7 -10.46 2.14 -3.81
N SER A 8 -11.20 3.20 -4.14
CA SER A 8 -10.66 4.55 -4.36
C SER A 8 -9.86 5.06 -3.16
N ALA A 9 -10.39 4.87 -1.95
CA ALA A 9 -9.67 5.24 -0.73
C ALA A 9 -8.41 4.39 -0.50
N SER A 10 -8.38 3.14 -0.97
CA SER A 10 -7.20 2.27 -0.91
C SER A 10 -6.13 2.69 -1.93
N VAL A 11 -6.54 3.09 -3.14
CA VAL A 11 -5.65 3.69 -4.16
C VAL A 11 -5.00 4.96 -3.63
N ALA A 12 -5.78 5.87 -3.04
CA ALA A 12 -5.27 7.11 -2.46
C ALA A 12 -4.29 6.85 -1.30
N LEU A 13 -4.57 5.83 -0.48
CA LEU A 13 -3.69 5.43 0.61
C LEU A 13 -2.35 4.86 0.09
N ALA A 14 -2.39 3.99 -0.92
CA ALA A 14 -1.18 3.48 -1.57
C ALA A 14 -0.33 4.62 -2.15
N ALA A 15 -0.95 5.59 -2.83
CA ALA A 15 -0.26 6.77 -3.34
C ALA A 15 0.42 7.60 -2.24
N ALA A 16 -0.21 7.72 -1.07
CA ALA A 16 0.38 8.41 0.08
C ALA A 16 1.59 7.66 0.65
N VAL A 17 1.47 6.33 0.82
CA VAL A 17 2.56 5.47 1.29
C VAL A 17 3.73 5.48 0.33
N TYR A 18 3.49 5.46 -0.99
CA TYR A 18 4.53 5.59 -2.00
C TYR A 18 5.31 6.89 -1.85
N LYS A 19 4.60 8.03 -1.74
CA LYS A 19 5.23 9.35 -1.54
C LYS A 19 6.08 9.39 -0.27
N CYS A 20 5.58 8.82 0.83
CA CYS A 20 6.35 8.70 2.07
C CYS A 20 7.63 7.89 1.86
N SER A 21 7.54 6.73 1.21
CA SER A 21 8.67 5.85 0.94
C SER A 21 9.76 6.56 0.13
N ILE A 22 9.39 7.31 -0.91
CA ILE A 22 10.32 8.10 -1.73
C ILE A 22 10.99 9.22 -0.92
N GLU A 23 10.24 9.94 -0.07
CA GLU A 23 10.81 11.01 0.74
C GLU A 23 11.79 10.48 1.80
N VAL A 24 11.45 9.36 2.45
CA VAL A 24 12.37 8.69 3.38
C VAL A 24 13.62 8.20 2.65
N LYS A 25 13.48 7.56 1.49
CA LYS A 25 14.60 7.12 0.65
C LYS A 25 15.54 8.27 0.33
N ARG A 26 14.99 9.40 -0.14
CA ARG A 26 15.76 10.58 -0.51
C ARG A 26 16.62 11.09 0.65
N ILE A 27 16.08 11.03 1.87
CA ILE A 27 16.79 11.49 3.07
C ILE A 27 17.81 10.46 3.53
N ALA A 28 17.47 9.17 3.54
CA ALA A 28 18.38 8.09 3.88
C ALA A 28 19.59 8.02 2.93
N GLY A 29 19.37 8.20 1.62
CA GLY A 29 20.45 8.25 0.63
C GLY A 29 21.41 9.43 0.81
N VAL A 30 20.94 10.54 1.38
CA VAL A 30 21.82 11.66 1.78
C VAL A 30 22.63 11.32 3.04
N MET A 31 22.15 10.39 3.87
CA MET A 31 22.77 9.98 5.13
C MET A 31 23.72 8.77 5.01
N GLY A 32 23.86 8.19 3.80
CA GLY A 32 24.93 7.24 3.47
C GLY A 32 24.51 5.78 3.33
N ASP A 33 23.32 5.41 3.82
CA ASP A 33 22.71 4.09 3.64
C ASP A 33 21.22 4.31 3.35
N ALA A 34 20.83 4.32 2.07
CA ALA A 34 19.43 4.09 1.74
C ALA A 34 19.19 2.58 1.88
N PRO A 35 18.34 2.11 2.81
CA PRO A 35 18.07 0.69 2.94
C PRO A 35 17.42 0.20 1.63
N ASP A 36 17.94 -0.87 1.02
CA ASP A 36 17.32 -1.55 -0.14
C ASP A 36 15.82 -1.81 0.09
N LEU A 37 15.45 -2.04 1.36
CA LEU A 37 14.08 -2.19 1.83
C LEU A 37 13.14 -1.02 1.47
N LEU A 38 13.63 0.22 1.43
CA LEU A 38 12.80 1.38 1.04
C LEU A 38 12.50 1.38 -0.44
N ASP A 39 13.42 0.85 -1.25
CA ASP A 39 13.24 0.71 -2.69
C ASP A 39 12.23 -0.38 -2.97
N ASP A 40 12.43 -1.55 -2.36
CA ASP A 40 11.49 -2.67 -2.45
C ASP A 40 10.08 -2.26 -2.01
N LEU A 41 9.97 -1.47 -0.93
CA LEU A 41 8.69 -0.95 -0.46
C LEU A 41 8.05 0.03 -1.43
N ALA A 42 8.82 0.97 -1.97
CA ALA A 42 8.30 1.95 -2.92
C ALA A 42 7.81 1.26 -4.20
N GLU A 43 8.58 0.32 -4.74
CA GLU A 43 8.21 -0.48 -5.90
C GLU A 43 6.95 -1.31 -5.64
N GLU A 44 6.89 -2.03 -4.52
CA GLU A 44 5.75 -2.89 -4.20
C GLU A 44 4.47 -2.08 -3.97
N VAL A 45 4.56 -0.93 -3.30
CA VAL A 45 3.41 -0.04 -3.09
C VAL A 45 2.93 0.55 -4.42
N GLN A 46 3.84 0.87 -5.34
CA GLN A 46 3.48 1.36 -6.67
C GLN A 46 2.74 0.29 -7.50
N LEU A 47 3.20 -0.97 -7.45
CA LEU A 47 2.54 -2.10 -8.11
C LEU A 47 1.15 -2.35 -7.53
N ILE A 48 1.01 -2.32 -6.21
CA ILE A 48 -0.28 -2.43 -5.52
C ILE A 48 -1.21 -1.28 -5.89
N GLN A 49 -0.70 -0.05 -5.96
CA GLN A 49 -1.50 1.09 -6.37
C GLN A 49 -2.07 0.89 -7.78
N GLY A 50 -1.24 0.42 -8.72
CA GLY A 50 -1.67 0.10 -10.09
C GLY A 50 -2.73 -1.00 -10.12
N ALA A 51 -2.53 -2.08 -9.35
CA ALA A 51 -3.49 -3.18 -9.28
C ALA A 51 -4.83 -2.73 -8.66
N LEU A 52 -4.80 -1.91 -7.60
CA LEU A 52 -6.01 -1.32 -7.00
C LEU A 52 -6.71 -0.36 -7.97
N ARG A 53 -5.97 0.38 -8.80
CA ARG A 53 -6.56 1.21 -9.85
C ARG A 53 -7.29 0.35 -10.88
N GLY A 54 -6.72 -0.79 -11.29
CA GLY A 54 -7.42 -1.71 -12.18
C GLY A 54 -8.74 -2.25 -11.59
N VAL A 55 -8.80 -2.48 -10.28
CA VAL A 55 -10.05 -2.82 -9.58
C VAL A 55 -11.02 -1.64 -9.56
N GLU A 56 -10.52 -0.42 -9.36
CA GLU A 56 -11.33 0.81 -9.36
C GLU A 56 -11.99 1.02 -10.72
N ASP A 57 -11.21 0.99 -11.79
CA ASP A 57 -11.67 1.19 -13.17
C ASP A 57 -12.78 0.16 -13.52
N ALA A 58 -12.58 -1.12 -13.17
CA ALA A 58 -13.58 -2.16 -13.41
C ALA A 58 -14.89 -1.95 -12.61
N LEU A 59 -14.81 -1.38 -11.41
CA LEU A 59 -16.00 -1.05 -10.60
C LEU A 59 -16.69 0.25 -11.06
N GLU A 60 -15.96 1.17 -11.70
CA GLU A 60 -16.55 2.33 -12.35
C GLU A 60 -17.35 1.93 -13.59
N ASP A 61 -16.81 1.00 -14.38
CA ASP A 61 -17.48 0.41 -15.55
C ASP A 61 -18.69 -0.44 -15.14
N ASP A 62 -18.57 -1.18 -14.03
CA ASP A 62 -19.61 -2.07 -13.55
C ASP A 62 -19.72 -2.13 -12.02
N LYS A 63 -20.65 -1.32 -11.49
CA LYS A 63 -20.88 -1.16 -10.05
C LYS A 63 -21.41 -2.43 -9.37
N ASP A 64 -22.02 -3.33 -10.14
CA ASP A 64 -22.65 -4.56 -9.61
C ASP A 64 -21.76 -5.80 -9.82
N ALA A 65 -20.58 -5.67 -10.43
CA ALA A 65 -19.69 -6.79 -10.76
C ALA A 65 -19.38 -7.70 -9.56
N ILE A 66 -19.13 -7.12 -8.39
CA ILE A 66 -18.84 -7.88 -7.15
C ILE A 66 -20.00 -8.80 -6.79
N THR A 67 -21.22 -8.26 -6.77
CA THR A 67 -22.44 -8.99 -6.43
C THR A 67 -22.80 -10.00 -7.51
N ARG A 68 -22.68 -9.60 -8.78
CA ARG A 68 -22.99 -10.45 -9.95
C ARG A 68 -22.10 -11.69 -9.98
N TYR A 69 -20.80 -11.52 -9.73
CA TYR A 69 -19.85 -12.62 -9.70
C TYR A 69 -19.77 -13.33 -8.36
N LYS A 70 -20.47 -12.83 -7.32
CA LYS A 70 -20.51 -13.38 -5.96
C LYS A 70 -19.12 -13.50 -5.32
N ILE A 71 -18.33 -12.42 -5.45
CA ILE A 71 -16.93 -12.35 -5.02
C ILE A 71 -16.72 -11.39 -3.84
N GLU A 72 -17.76 -11.13 -3.03
CA GLU A 72 -17.74 -10.21 -1.89
C GLU A 72 -16.61 -10.53 -0.90
N ASP A 73 -16.42 -11.81 -0.57
CA ASP A 73 -15.38 -12.25 0.37
C ASP A 73 -13.99 -12.05 -0.22
N VAL A 74 -13.81 -12.38 -1.51
CA VAL A 74 -12.53 -12.18 -2.22
C VAL A 74 -12.18 -10.70 -2.26
N PHE A 75 -13.14 -9.85 -2.61
CA PHE A 75 -12.99 -8.39 -2.59
C PHE A 75 -12.59 -7.89 -1.20
N SER A 76 -13.30 -8.35 -0.16
CA SER A 76 -13.04 -7.95 1.22
C SER A 76 -11.63 -8.35 1.66
N ILE A 77 -11.19 -9.58 1.39
CA ILE A 77 -9.86 -10.10 1.75
C ILE A 77 -8.74 -9.36 1.01
N ALA A 78 -8.95 -9.09 -0.29
CA ALA A 78 -7.98 -8.42 -1.14
C ALA A 78 -7.87 -6.92 -0.81
N VAL A 79 -8.95 -6.16 -1.00
CA VAL A 79 -8.92 -4.69 -0.93
C VAL A 79 -8.82 -4.21 0.52
N LYS A 80 -9.69 -4.70 1.43
CA LYS A 80 -9.63 -4.24 2.83
C LYS A 80 -8.38 -4.76 3.54
N GLY A 81 -7.96 -5.99 3.24
CA GLY A 81 -6.72 -6.56 3.78
C GLY A 81 -5.47 -5.81 3.30
N CYS A 82 -5.44 -5.38 2.05
CA CYS A 82 -4.39 -4.52 1.53
C CYS A 82 -4.41 -3.14 2.20
N ARG A 83 -5.58 -2.50 2.27
CA ARG A 83 -5.76 -1.20 2.92
C ARG A 83 -5.26 -1.20 4.36
N ALA A 84 -5.60 -2.24 5.13
CA ALA A 84 -5.14 -2.36 6.52
C ALA A 84 -3.61 -2.42 6.62
N THR A 85 -2.94 -3.13 5.70
CA THR A 85 -1.48 -3.23 5.67
C THR A 85 -0.84 -1.90 5.25
N LEU A 86 -1.40 -1.23 4.24
CA LEU A 86 -0.97 0.12 3.83
C LEU A 86 -1.16 1.16 4.95
N ALA A 87 -2.23 1.05 5.74
CA ALA A 87 -2.47 1.94 6.88
C ALA A 87 -1.39 1.75 7.95
N CYS A 88 -1.04 0.50 8.31
CA CYS A 88 0.05 0.23 9.25
C CYS A 88 1.38 0.84 8.77
N ILE A 89 1.69 0.74 7.48
CA ILE A 89 2.90 1.35 6.91
C ILE A 89 2.84 2.89 7.01
N LYS A 90 1.70 3.48 6.69
CA LYS A 90 1.51 4.93 6.82
C LYS A 90 1.68 5.39 8.26
N ASP A 91 1.17 4.65 9.24
CA ASP A 91 1.32 4.97 10.65
C ASP A 91 2.80 4.93 11.08
N GLU A 92 3.58 3.94 10.64
CA GLU A 92 5.04 3.91 10.89
C GLU A 92 5.74 5.12 10.26
N PHE A 93 5.34 5.55 9.06
CA PHE A 93 5.85 6.79 8.47
C PHE A 93 5.41 8.04 9.25
N GLU A 94 4.17 8.11 9.74
CA GLU A 94 3.70 9.25 10.52
C GLU A 94 4.40 9.36 11.88
N LEU A 95 4.77 8.23 12.50
CA LEU A 95 5.62 8.23 13.71
C LEU A 95 6.99 8.84 13.46
N LEU A 96 7.53 8.67 12.24
CA LEU A 96 8.74 9.35 11.80
C LEU A 96 8.43 10.83 11.56
N PHE A 97 7.58 11.17 10.58
CA PHE A 97 7.36 12.55 10.13
C PHE A 97 6.70 13.48 11.18
N GLY A 98 5.99 12.94 12.18
CA GLY A 98 5.29 13.71 13.21
C GLY A 98 6.19 14.49 14.16
N ARG A 99 7.51 14.41 14.02
CA ARG A 99 8.50 15.11 14.85
C ARG A 99 9.40 16.00 14.00
N SER A 100 9.75 17.18 14.51
CA SER A 100 10.61 18.13 13.79
C SER A 100 12.04 17.63 13.59
N ASP A 101 12.51 16.68 14.40
CA ASP A 101 13.87 16.12 14.38
C ASP A 101 13.94 14.72 13.72
N TRP A 102 12.88 14.30 13.02
CA TRP A 102 12.74 12.93 12.53
C TRP A 102 13.88 12.46 11.63
N LYS A 103 14.48 13.35 10.83
CA LYS A 103 15.60 13.02 9.93
C LYS A 103 16.81 12.50 10.72
N VAL A 104 17.11 13.13 11.85
CA VAL A 104 18.21 12.72 12.73
C VAL A 104 17.85 11.44 13.47
N ARG A 105 16.58 11.25 13.81
CA ARG A 105 16.09 10.05 14.50
C ARG A 105 15.82 8.87 13.58
N PHE A 106 15.82 9.05 12.26
CA PHE A 106 15.52 7.99 11.31
C PHE A 106 16.38 6.76 11.56
N MET A 107 17.69 6.94 11.75
CA MET A 107 18.62 5.84 12.06
C MET A 107 18.33 5.12 13.39
N VAL A 108 17.58 5.75 14.31
CA VAL A 108 17.28 5.20 15.64
C VAL A 108 15.85 4.64 15.72
N LEU A 109 14.92 5.23 14.98
CA LEU A 109 13.49 4.88 15.00
C LEU A 109 13.08 3.94 13.87
N TRP A 110 13.91 3.79 12.83
CA TRP A 110 13.63 2.88 11.74
C TRP A 110 13.62 1.43 12.24
N LYS A 111 12.43 0.82 12.26
CA LYS A 111 12.24 -0.58 12.64
C LYS A 111 12.31 -1.46 11.40
N GLU A 112 13.53 -1.73 10.94
CA GLU A 112 13.76 -2.47 9.70
C GLU A 112 13.01 -3.82 9.66
N ASP A 113 13.02 -4.58 10.75
CA ASP A 113 12.34 -5.88 10.83
C ASP A 113 10.81 -5.78 10.71
N ASP A 114 10.21 -4.74 11.29
CA ASP A 114 8.76 -4.54 11.20
C ASP A 114 8.37 -4.10 9.79
N MET A 115 9.20 -3.26 9.16
CA MET A 115 9.02 -2.85 7.77
C MET A 115 9.18 -4.03 6.79
N LYS A 116 10.15 -4.95 7.03
CA LYS A 116 10.27 -6.20 6.26
C LYS A 116 9.03 -7.09 6.37
N LYS A 117 8.45 -7.22 7.57
CA LYS A 117 7.19 -7.97 7.76
C LYS A 117 6.03 -7.33 7.00
N LEU A 118 5.94 -6.00 7.02
CA LEU A 118 4.90 -5.26 6.30
C LEU A 118 5.06 -5.38 4.78
N LEU A 119 6.29 -5.33 4.27
CA LEU A 119 6.60 -5.58 2.86
C LEU A 119 6.17 -6.98 2.43
N GLY A 120 6.56 -8.03 3.16
CA GLY A 120 6.14 -9.40 2.84
C GLY A 120 4.61 -9.60 2.88
N ARG A 121 3.91 -8.84 3.73
CA ARG A 121 2.44 -8.82 3.75
C ARG A 121 1.87 -8.12 2.51
N LEU A 122 2.48 -7.03 2.04
CA LEU A 122 2.08 -6.36 0.79
C LEU A 122 2.24 -7.30 -0.41
N ASP A 123 3.37 -8.01 -0.51
CA ASP A 123 3.60 -8.99 -1.58
C ASP A 123 2.47 -10.03 -1.67
N CYS A 124 2.06 -10.58 -0.53
CA CYS A 124 0.95 -11.54 -0.47
C CYS A 124 -0.38 -10.89 -0.89
N LYS A 125 -0.58 -9.60 -0.56
CA LYS A 125 -1.81 -8.86 -0.91
C LYS A 125 -1.85 -8.49 -2.39
N ARG A 126 -0.72 -8.17 -3.02
CA ARG A 126 -0.64 -7.93 -4.46
C ARG A 126 -1.19 -9.11 -5.26
N ALA A 127 -0.79 -10.33 -4.94
CA ALA A 127 -1.30 -11.54 -5.60
C ALA A 127 -2.83 -11.66 -5.48
N SER A 128 -3.39 -11.31 -4.32
CA SER A 128 -4.84 -11.33 -4.09
C SER A 128 -5.59 -10.27 -4.90
N ILE A 129 -5.00 -9.06 -5.05
CA ILE A 129 -5.59 -7.97 -5.84
C ILE A 129 -5.52 -8.30 -7.33
N LEU A 130 -4.40 -8.86 -7.81
CA LEU A 130 -4.27 -9.26 -9.21
C LEU A 130 -5.29 -10.33 -9.60
N LEU A 131 -5.55 -11.31 -8.72
CA LEU A 131 -6.64 -12.27 -8.92
C LEU A 131 -8.00 -11.57 -9.00
N LEU A 132 -8.25 -10.59 -8.13
CA LEU A 132 -9.49 -9.81 -8.16
C LEU A 132 -9.64 -9.02 -9.46
N VAL A 133 -8.58 -8.40 -9.97
CA VAL A 133 -8.57 -7.73 -11.29
C VAL A 133 -8.94 -8.71 -12.40
N GLN A 134 -8.39 -9.93 -12.37
CA GLN A 134 -8.72 -10.96 -13.36
C GLN A 134 -10.17 -11.45 -13.29
N LEU A 135 -10.81 -11.39 -12.12
CA LEU A 135 -12.22 -11.77 -11.95
C LEU A 135 -13.20 -10.66 -12.36
N LEU A 136 -12.72 -9.41 -12.41
CA LEU A 136 -13.53 -8.24 -12.73
C LEU A 136 -13.46 -7.82 -14.20
N ASN A 137 -12.41 -8.24 -14.91
CA ASN A 137 -12.27 -8.12 -16.37
C ASN A 137 -12.90 -9.31 -17.10
#